data_AF-A0A858Q714-F1
#
_entry.id   AF-A0A858Q714-F1
#
_cell.length_a   1.000
_cell.length_b   1.000
_cell.length_c   1.000
_cell.angle_alpha   90.00
_cell.angle_beta   90.00
_cell.angle_gamma   90.00
#
_symmetry.space_group_name_H-M   'P 1'
#
loop_
_entity.id
_entity.type
_entity.pdbx_description
1 polymer ?
#
loop_
_entity_poly.entity_id
_entity_poly.type
_entity_poly.pdbx_seq_one_letter_code
_entity_poly.pdbx_strand_id
1 'polypeptide(L)'
;MNTSVSATTSPFTFIALIVPVLLGALFTIASAAERPATPKDFEHLNTGFPLRGAHEHLTCEQCHVRGIFKGTPRRCIGCHQLATDIEASKKSPNHIPTTEDCDVCHNDFLPNVSWQLVNMNHAGIVNNCASCHNNVFAPGKPPNHIPTNAPCETCHRSTIAWAGARFDHVGVSAGCGQCHNNVTVAGKPANHIPTGQACETCHVSTAAWSAVRMNHEGIASGCARCHNNVLAVGQPRNHIPVPATPCETCHNPAQFHTFAGARMDHTGANITHGCQRCHEAGNIYGITSRPAPPHPQPNVAPDCSQCHLNTHSFLPVFTR
;
A
#
# COMPACT_ATOMS: atom_id res chain seq x y z
N MET A 1 -14.72 -7.67 48.66
CA MET A 1 -13.91 -8.23 49.76
C MET A 1 -12.85 -7.19 50.12
N ASN A 2 -12.87 -6.76 51.38
CA ASN A 2 -11.87 -6.01 52.16
C ASN A 2 -10.40 -6.26 51.75
N THR A 3 -9.39 -5.40 51.90
CA THR A 3 -9.10 -4.22 52.78
C THR A 3 -7.75 -3.61 52.30
N SER A 4 -7.61 -2.29 52.10
CA SER A 4 -6.92 -1.26 52.95
C SER A 4 -5.45 -1.57 53.31
N VAL A 5 -4.46 -0.65 53.35
CA VAL A 5 -4.25 0.61 54.12
C VAL A 5 -3.00 1.29 53.50
N SER A 6 -2.95 2.56 53.08
CA SER A 6 -3.03 3.89 53.73
C SER A 6 -1.67 4.54 54.03
N ALA A 7 -1.54 5.78 53.57
CA ALA A 7 -0.47 6.75 53.81
C ALA A 7 -0.61 7.45 55.17
N THR A 8 0.44 8.18 55.62
CA THR A 8 0.35 9.55 56.22
C THR A 8 1.72 10.14 56.66
N THR A 9 2.10 11.27 56.04
CA THR A 9 2.53 12.60 56.56
C THR A 9 3.42 12.79 57.83
N SER A 10 4.56 13.50 57.64
CA SER A 10 5.14 14.75 58.26
C SER A 10 4.47 15.38 59.52
N PRO A 11 5.10 16.27 60.37
CA PRO A 11 6.19 17.25 60.09
C PRO A 11 7.20 17.65 61.22
N PHE A 12 8.06 18.64 60.88
CA PHE A 12 9.06 19.48 61.62
C PHE A 12 8.73 19.87 63.10
N THR A 13 9.59 20.33 64.04
CA THR A 13 10.87 21.09 64.06
C THR A 13 11.45 21.15 65.52
N PHE A 14 12.70 21.63 65.69
CA PHE A 14 13.32 22.37 66.83
C PHE A 14 14.57 21.79 67.56
N ILE A 15 15.73 22.36 67.19
CA ILE A 15 16.84 22.97 67.98
C ILE A 15 17.32 22.32 69.30
N ALA A 16 18.62 22.00 69.37
CA ALA A 16 19.51 22.23 70.52
C ALA A 16 20.99 22.25 70.05
N LEU A 17 21.85 22.92 70.82
CA LEU A 17 23.08 23.63 70.42
C LEU A 17 24.23 23.20 71.38
N ILE A 18 25.50 23.41 70.97
CA ILE A 18 26.77 23.46 71.79
C ILE A 18 27.38 22.05 72.13
N VAL A 19 28.68 21.67 72.06
CA VAL A 19 30.03 22.26 72.32
C VAL A 19 31.12 21.45 71.55
N PRO A 20 32.28 22.03 71.13
CA PRO A 20 33.36 21.35 70.38
C PRO A 20 34.45 20.73 71.26
N VAL A 21 35.16 19.71 70.76
CA VAL A 21 36.45 19.24 71.32
C VAL A 21 37.47 19.05 70.18
N LEU A 22 38.52 19.85 70.26
CA LEU A 22 39.75 19.75 69.48
C LEU A 22 40.44 18.40 69.71
N LEU A 23 40.89 17.73 68.66
CA LEU A 23 42.11 16.92 68.70
C LEU A 23 42.81 16.97 67.34
N GLY A 24 44.01 17.55 67.35
CA GLY A 24 44.85 17.72 66.17
C GLY A 24 45.45 16.42 65.67
N ALA A 25 45.58 16.31 64.36
CA ALA A 25 46.47 15.36 63.71
C ALA A 25 47.23 16.11 62.60
N LEU A 26 48.56 16.14 62.72
CA LEU A 26 49.48 16.67 61.73
C LEU A 26 49.28 15.91 60.41
N PHE A 27 48.80 16.59 59.38
CA PHE A 27 48.95 16.15 58.00
C PHE A 27 50.19 16.82 57.41
N THR A 28 51.18 16.01 57.09
CA THR A 28 52.25 16.39 56.17
C THR A 28 51.64 16.57 54.79
N ILE A 29 51.56 17.82 54.34
CA ILE A 29 51.23 18.17 52.95
C ILE A 29 52.35 17.65 52.04
N ALA A 30 52.11 16.52 51.38
CA ALA A 30 52.82 16.20 50.15
C ALA A 30 52.50 17.32 49.15
N SER A 31 53.52 18.10 48.76
CA SER A 31 53.38 19.13 47.74
C SER A 31 52.89 18.46 46.45
N ALA A 32 51.69 18.85 46.01
CA ALA A 32 51.26 18.60 44.65
C ALA A 32 52.30 19.22 43.72
N ALA A 33 52.96 18.41 42.90
CA ALA A 33 53.78 18.93 41.82
C ALA A 33 52.87 19.78 40.93
N GLU A 34 53.10 21.09 40.91
CA GLU A 34 52.38 22.03 40.06
C GLU A 34 52.56 21.59 38.60
N ARG A 35 51.44 21.37 37.90
CA ARG A 35 51.42 21.28 36.44
C ARG A 35 52.10 22.55 35.89
N PRO A 36 53.05 22.45 34.95
CA PRO A 36 53.61 23.63 34.32
C PRO A 36 52.48 24.47 33.73
N ALA A 37 52.45 25.76 34.07
CA ALA A 37 51.48 26.70 33.51
C ALA A 37 51.58 26.68 31.97
N THR A 38 50.47 26.42 31.29
CA THR A 38 50.36 26.67 29.86
C THR A 38 50.68 28.15 29.63
N PRO A 39 51.57 28.49 28.68
CA PRO A 39 51.82 29.89 28.32
C PRO A 39 50.48 30.58 28.09
N LYS A 40 50.26 31.69 28.80
CA LYS A 40 48.96 32.39 28.85
C LYS A 40 48.48 32.91 27.48
N ASP A 41 49.31 32.75 26.46
CA ASP A 41 49.18 33.36 25.13
C ASP A 41 49.27 32.35 23.97
N PHE A 42 49.28 31.03 24.22
CA PHE A 42 49.29 30.05 23.12
C PHE A 42 47.88 29.86 22.52
N GLU A 43 47.63 30.55 21.41
CA GLU A 43 46.39 30.47 20.65
C GLU A 43 46.44 29.37 19.57
N HIS A 44 45.61 28.33 19.74
CA HIS A 44 45.48 27.24 18.76
C HIS A 44 45.02 27.73 17.38
N LEU A 45 44.28 28.84 17.31
CA LEU A 45 43.85 29.47 16.05
C LEU A 45 45.04 29.78 15.12
N ASN A 46 46.19 30.17 15.68
CA ASN A 46 47.40 30.50 14.91
C ASN A 46 48.04 29.26 14.27
N THR A 47 47.64 28.06 14.69
CA THR A 47 48.12 26.80 14.12
C THR A 47 47.27 26.31 12.95
N GLY A 48 46.11 26.95 12.69
CA GLY A 48 45.13 26.49 11.71
C GLY A 48 44.24 25.34 12.21
N PHE A 49 44.27 25.03 13.50
CA PHE A 49 43.34 24.12 14.17
C PHE A 49 42.72 24.82 15.38
N PRO A 50 41.68 25.65 15.20
CA PRO A 50 41.00 26.30 16.32
C PRO A 50 40.26 25.26 17.17
N LEU A 51 40.49 25.27 18.49
CA LEU A 51 39.75 24.41 19.40
C LEU A 51 38.32 24.94 19.54
N ARG A 52 37.36 24.21 18.96
CA ARG A 52 35.93 24.53 19.00
C ARG A 52 35.10 23.27 19.16
N GLY A 53 33.85 23.43 19.61
CA GLY A 53 32.92 22.33 19.76
C GLY A 53 33.45 21.27 20.72
N ALA A 54 33.51 20.01 20.29
CA ALA A 54 34.03 18.92 21.12
C ALA A 54 35.54 19.04 21.41
N HIS A 55 36.32 19.73 20.57
CA HIS A 55 37.76 19.88 20.73
C HIS A 55 38.15 20.93 21.78
N GLU A 56 37.22 21.81 22.16
CA GLU A 56 37.44 22.86 23.18
C GLU A 56 37.67 22.29 24.58
N HIS A 57 37.15 21.10 24.86
CA HIS A 57 37.16 20.47 26.18
C HIS A 57 38.28 19.42 26.36
N LEU A 58 39.17 19.28 25.38
CA LEU A 58 40.24 18.28 25.42
C LEU A 58 41.45 18.79 26.22
N THR A 59 42.12 17.88 26.91
CA THR A 59 43.42 18.16 27.54
C THR A 59 44.55 18.04 26.51
N CYS A 60 45.67 18.72 26.77
CA CYS A 60 46.80 18.78 25.84
C CYS A 60 47.29 17.39 25.41
N GLU A 61 47.34 16.44 26.35
CA GLU A 61 47.88 15.09 26.16
C GLU A 61 46.99 14.21 25.27
N GLN A 62 45.72 14.58 25.07
CA GLN A 62 44.81 13.86 24.19
C GLN A 62 45.16 14.05 22.70
N CYS A 63 45.85 15.14 22.34
CA CYS A 63 46.28 15.41 20.97
C CYS A 63 47.81 15.40 20.83
N HIS A 64 48.53 15.86 21.85
CA HIS A 64 49.99 15.94 21.89
C HIS A 64 50.58 14.72 22.60
N VAL A 65 50.47 13.58 21.93
CA VAL A 65 50.94 12.29 22.42
C VAL A 65 52.41 12.38 22.81
N ARG A 66 52.74 11.89 24.01
CA ARG A 66 54.10 11.92 24.60
C ARG A 66 54.70 13.34 24.71
N GLY A 67 53.86 14.37 24.77
CA GLY A 67 54.29 15.76 24.88
C GLY A 67 54.88 16.33 23.58
N ILE A 68 54.62 15.70 22.43
CA ILE A 68 55.07 16.19 21.13
C ILE A 68 54.04 17.18 20.58
N PHE A 69 54.38 18.47 20.62
CA PHE A 69 53.49 19.56 20.21
C PHE A 69 53.60 19.93 18.72
N LYS A 70 54.76 19.71 18.11
CA LYS A 70 54.98 20.02 16.69
C LYS A 70 54.59 18.82 15.82
N GLY A 71 53.87 19.09 14.74
CA GLY A 71 53.51 18.06 13.75
C GLY A 71 52.21 17.32 14.05
N THR A 72 51.46 17.70 15.10
CA THR A 72 50.11 17.17 15.34
C THR A 72 49.24 17.41 14.09
N PRO A 73 48.59 16.37 13.56
CA PRO A 73 47.76 16.49 12.37
C PRO A 73 46.63 17.51 12.54
N ARG A 74 46.34 18.25 11.47
CA ARG A 74 45.26 19.26 11.45
C ARG A 74 44.05 18.82 10.62
N ARG A 75 44.22 17.80 9.78
CA ARG A 75 43.12 17.18 9.03
C ARG A 75 42.39 16.20 9.94
N CYS A 76 41.07 16.13 9.82
CA CYS A 76 40.22 15.27 10.65
C CYS A 76 40.71 13.81 10.65
N ILE A 77 41.06 13.28 9.48
CA ILE A 77 41.52 11.89 9.32
C ILE A 77 42.82 11.59 10.07
N GLY A 78 43.63 12.61 10.38
CA GLY A 78 44.88 12.45 11.12
C GLY A 78 44.69 12.07 12.59
N CYS A 79 43.48 12.22 13.13
CA CYS A 79 43.12 11.81 14.49
C CYS A 79 41.92 10.83 14.50
N HIS A 80 40.98 10.97 13.57
CA HIS A 80 39.72 10.21 13.53
C HIS A 80 39.77 8.95 12.62
N GLN A 81 40.96 8.39 12.38
CA GLN A 81 41.12 7.12 11.65
C GLN A 81 41.50 5.96 12.58
N LEU A 82 41.43 4.72 12.06
CA LEU A 82 41.69 3.52 12.88
C LEU A 82 43.14 3.39 13.37
N ALA A 83 44.11 3.94 12.63
CA ALA A 83 45.54 3.76 12.85
C ALA A 83 46.25 5.08 13.22
N THR A 84 45.91 5.66 14.37
CA THR A 84 46.58 6.85 14.94
C THR A 84 46.86 6.63 16.42
N ASP A 85 47.94 7.24 16.93
CA ASP A 85 48.27 7.24 18.36
C ASP A 85 47.34 8.17 19.19
N ILE A 86 46.45 8.89 18.51
CA ILE A 86 45.44 9.77 19.09
C ILE A 86 44.13 8.96 19.19
N GLU A 87 43.62 8.83 20.41
CA GLU A 87 42.34 8.17 20.70
C GLU A 87 41.17 9.14 20.43
N ALA A 88 40.50 8.95 19.30
CA ALA A 88 39.32 9.73 18.91
C ALA A 88 38.20 8.84 18.35
N SER A 89 36.99 9.41 18.26
CA SER A 89 35.87 8.78 17.56
C SER A 89 36.23 8.55 16.08
N LYS A 90 35.70 7.49 15.47
CA LYS A 90 36.06 7.08 14.10
C LYS A 90 34.81 6.96 13.24
N LYS A 91 34.99 6.90 11.92
CA LYS A 91 33.88 6.65 10.98
C LYS A 91 33.16 5.35 11.36
N SER A 92 31.83 5.43 11.50
CA SER A 92 30.97 4.27 11.72
C SER A 92 31.11 3.27 10.55
N PRO A 93 30.96 1.95 10.78
CA PRO A 93 30.85 0.97 9.69
C PRO A 93 29.70 1.28 8.71
N ASN A 94 28.67 1.99 9.17
CA ASN A 94 27.53 2.43 8.37
C ASN A 94 27.71 3.83 7.79
N HIS A 95 28.90 4.41 7.85
CA HIS A 95 29.20 5.68 7.21
C HIS A 95 29.15 5.52 5.68
N ILE A 96 28.61 6.51 4.98
CA ILE A 96 28.59 6.49 3.51
C ILE A 96 30.02 6.38 2.94
N PRO A 97 30.29 5.48 1.97
CA PRO A 97 31.60 5.40 1.36
C PRO A 97 31.95 6.72 0.66
N THR A 98 33.02 7.38 1.09
CA THR A 98 33.49 8.64 0.49
C THR A 98 34.99 8.83 0.67
N THR A 99 35.62 9.43 -0.34
CA THR A 99 37.02 9.88 -0.31
C THR A 99 37.14 11.38 -0.07
N GLU A 100 36.02 12.10 0.01
CA GLU A 100 36.00 13.53 0.29
C GLU A 100 36.55 13.82 1.69
N ASP A 101 37.14 15.02 1.83
CA ASP A 101 37.54 15.54 3.14
C ASP A 101 36.30 15.69 4.04
N CYS A 102 36.46 15.44 5.34
CA CYS A 102 35.32 15.33 6.26
C CYS A 102 34.49 16.62 6.36
N ASP A 103 35.13 17.78 6.14
CA ASP A 103 34.54 19.11 6.20
C ASP A 103 33.61 19.45 5.02
N VAL A 104 33.62 18.62 3.96
CA VAL A 104 32.64 18.69 2.87
C VAL A 104 31.23 18.37 3.38
N CYS A 105 31.12 17.47 4.36
CA CYS A 105 29.83 17.01 4.89
C CYS A 105 29.60 17.45 6.34
N HIS A 106 30.62 17.32 7.18
CA HIS A 106 30.53 17.57 8.61
C HIS A 106 31.13 18.94 8.95
N ASN A 107 30.52 19.65 9.89
CA ASN A 107 31.11 20.87 10.43
C ASN A 107 31.57 20.65 11.88
N ASP A 108 32.45 21.49 12.40
CA ASP A 108 32.99 21.42 13.78
C ASP A 108 32.48 22.55 14.68
N PHE A 109 31.62 23.42 14.14
CA PHE A 109 31.21 24.67 14.80
C PHE A 109 30.17 24.50 15.92
N LEU A 110 29.37 23.42 15.91
CA LEU A 110 28.33 23.18 16.93
C LEU A 110 28.69 21.97 17.82
N PRO A 111 28.83 22.15 19.15
CA PRO A 111 29.07 21.02 20.05
C PRO A 111 27.89 20.03 19.99
N ASN A 112 28.21 18.73 19.83
CA ASN A 112 27.28 17.59 19.86
C ASN A 112 26.15 17.52 18.81
N VAL A 113 26.06 18.46 17.87
CA VAL A 113 24.98 18.46 16.85
C VAL A 113 25.53 18.38 15.42
N SER A 114 26.75 18.88 15.18
CA SER A 114 27.26 19.06 13.80
C SER A 114 27.63 17.78 13.05
N TRP A 115 28.01 16.72 13.76
CA TRP A 115 28.39 15.45 13.13
C TRP A 115 27.19 14.61 12.68
N GLN A 116 25.98 14.95 13.13
CA GLN A 116 24.74 14.26 12.75
C GLN A 116 23.99 14.96 11.62
N LEU A 117 24.22 16.27 11.42
CA LEU A 117 23.59 17.07 10.38
C LEU A 117 24.48 17.15 9.14
N VAL A 118 24.26 16.22 8.22
CA VAL A 118 24.90 16.20 6.89
C VAL A 118 23.86 16.52 5.82
N ASN A 119 24.22 17.41 4.88
CA ASN A 119 23.43 17.62 3.67
C ASN A 119 24.04 16.81 2.53
N MET A 120 23.31 15.80 2.04
CA MET A 120 23.78 14.95 0.95
C MET A 120 23.46 15.57 -0.42
N ASN A 121 24.51 15.85 -1.19
CA ASN A 121 24.39 16.30 -2.56
C ASN A 121 24.32 15.11 -3.53
N HIS A 122 23.27 15.07 -4.35
CA HIS A 122 23.07 14.04 -5.37
C HIS A 122 23.43 14.50 -6.79
N ALA A 123 24.04 15.68 -6.94
CA ALA A 123 24.49 16.19 -8.23
C ALA A 123 25.49 15.23 -8.89
N GLY A 124 25.27 14.92 -10.18
CA GLY A 124 26.10 13.98 -10.93
C GLY A 124 25.77 12.51 -10.73
N ILE A 125 24.91 12.15 -9.76
CA ILE A 125 24.43 10.77 -9.59
C ILE A 125 23.27 10.52 -10.55
N VAL A 126 23.49 9.64 -11.53
CA VAL A 126 22.49 9.31 -12.56
C VAL A 126 22.10 7.83 -12.58
N ASN A 127 22.86 6.97 -11.91
CA ASN A 127 22.62 5.52 -11.84
C ASN A 127 23.16 4.94 -10.52
N ASN A 128 23.00 3.63 -10.34
CA ASN A 128 23.56 2.89 -9.20
C ASN A 128 23.05 3.38 -7.83
N CYS A 129 21.82 3.90 -7.75
CA CYS A 129 21.26 4.45 -6.52
C CYS A 129 21.25 3.41 -5.37
N ALA A 130 21.05 2.14 -5.73
CA ALA A 130 20.99 1.01 -4.80
C ALA A 130 22.32 0.75 -4.06
N SER A 131 23.47 1.24 -4.53
CA SER A 131 24.72 1.09 -3.79
C SER A 131 24.73 1.89 -2.49
N CYS A 132 23.98 2.99 -2.43
CA CYS A 132 23.84 3.85 -1.25
C CYS A 132 22.48 3.62 -0.55
N HIS A 133 21.39 3.49 -1.32
CA HIS A 133 20.03 3.27 -0.80
C HIS A 133 19.74 1.77 -0.56
N ASN A 134 20.54 1.15 0.32
CA ASN A 134 20.56 -0.28 0.60
C ASN A 134 20.06 -0.65 2.01
N ASN A 135 19.43 0.30 2.72
CA ASN A 135 19.04 0.19 4.13
C ASN A 135 20.21 0.08 5.12
N VAL A 136 21.46 0.20 4.65
CA VAL A 136 22.66 0.32 5.50
C VAL A 136 23.13 1.77 5.55
N PHE A 137 23.38 2.38 4.38
CA PHE A 137 23.86 3.76 4.31
C PHE A 137 22.72 4.77 4.17
N ALA A 138 21.68 4.41 3.43
CA ALA A 138 20.48 5.22 3.26
C ALA A 138 19.23 4.33 3.11
N PRO A 139 18.03 4.84 3.45
CA PRO A 139 16.79 4.12 3.26
C PRO A 139 16.59 3.70 1.79
N GLY A 140 16.27 2.43 1.57
CA GLY A 140 15.97 1.90 0.25
C GLY A 140 14.51 2.09 -0.17
N LYS A 141 13.97 1.09 -0.88
CA LYS A 141 12.56 1.04 -1.28
C LYS A 141 11.66 0.97 -0.02
N PRO A 142 10.70 1.88 0.17
CA PRO A 142 9.79 1.81 1.31
C PRO A 142 8.82 0.62 1.20
N PRO A 143 8.13 0.22 2.29
CA PRO A 143 7.22 -0.93 2.28
C PRO A 143 6.07 -0.84 1.28
N ASN A 144 5.64 0.37 0.92
CA ASN A 144 4.58 0.63 -0.06
C ASN A 144 5.10 0.81 -1.50
N HIS A 145 6.38 0.54 -1.75
CA HIS A 145 6.96 0.56 -3.09
C HIS A 145 6.43 -0.62 -3.92
N ILE A 146 6.28 -0.40 -5.23
CA ILE A 146 5.92 -1.48 -6.16
C ILE A 146 6.96 -2.63 -6.13
N PRO A 147 6.56 -3.90 -6.13
CA PRO A 147 7.53 -5.01 -6.16
C PRO A 147 8.31 -5.00 -7.48
N THR A 148 9.61 -4.68 -7.44
CA THR A 148 10.47 -4.66 -8.63
C THR A 148 11.94 -4.86 -8.29
N ASN A 149 12.66 -5.55 -9.17
CA ASN A 149 14.11 -5.67 -9.15
C ASN A 149 14.80 -4.73 -10.14
N ALA A 150 14.04 -3.91 -10.88
CA ALA A 150 14.62 -2.95 -11.82
C ALA A 150 15.49 -1.90 -11.11
N PRO A 151 16.54 -1.38 -11.78
CA PRO A 151 17.31 -0.25 -11.29
C PRO A 151 16.42 0.98 -11.03
N CYS A 152 16.73 1.75 -10.00
CA CYS A 152 15.92 2.89 -9.54
C CYS A 152 15.69 3.93 -10.65
N GLU A 153 16.74 4.22 -11.39
CA GLU A 153 16.83 5.15 -12.52
C GLU A 153 15.93 4.79 -13.71
N THR A 154 15.40 3.56 -13.74
CA THR A 154 14.39 3.14 -14.73
C THR A 154 13.08 3.90 -14.53
N CYS A 155 12.72 4.16 -13.26
CA CYS A 155 11.44 4.76 -12.90
C CYS A 155 11.61 6.19 -12.34
N HIS A 156 12.65 6.42 -11.53
CA HIS A 156 12.94 7.71 -10.91
C HIS A 156 13.93 8.50 -11.76
N ARG A 157 13.50 9.67 -12.26
CA ARG A 157 14.29 10.51 -13.17
C ARG A 157 14.85 11.79 -12.54
N SER A 158 14.61 12.00 -11.25
CA SER A 158 15.05 13.20 -10.53
C SER A 158 15.52 12.81 -9.14
N THR A 159 16.71 13.30 -8.77
CA THR A 159 17.28 13.16 -7.42
C THR A 159 16.76 14.22 -6.45
N ILE A 160 16.04 15.23 -6.94
CA ILE A 160 15.51 16.36 -6.13
C ILE A 160 13.99 16.22 -5.96
N ALA A 161 13.31 15.74 -6.99
CA ALA A 161 11.88 15.44 -6.98
C ALA A 161 11.70 13.92 -7.12
N TRP A 162 11.99 13.18 -6.05
CA TRP A 162 11.95 11.71 -6.06
C TRP A 162 10.53 11.15 -6.24
N ALA A 163 9.51 11.95 -5.91
CA ALA A 163 8.10 11.63 -6.15
C ALA A 163 7.76 11.71 -7.66
N GLY A 164 6.83 10.88 -8.11
CA GLY A 164 6.34 10.90 -9.50
C GLY A 164 7.09 9.96 -10.46
N ALA A 165 7.62 8.85 -9.94
CA ALA A 165 8.13 7.77 -10.78
C ALA A 165 7.10 7.37 -11.84
N ARG A 166 7.57 7.18 -13.08
CA ARG A 166 6.71 6.68 -14.16
C ARG A 166 6.77 5.17 -14.18
N PHE A 167 5.60 4.54 -14.22
CA PHE A 167 5.46 3.11 -14.43
C PHE A 167 4.84 2.87 -15.80
N ASP A 168 5.40 1.91 -16.54
CA ASP A 168 4.85 1.42 -17.79
C ASP A 168 4.42 -0.03 -17.60
N HIS A 169 3.30 -0.41 -18.22
CA HIS A 169 2.75 -1.76 -18.17
C HIS A 169 3.39 -2.70 -19.20
N VAL A 170 4.35 -2.23 -20.01
CA VAL A 170 5.11 -3.08 -20.93
C VAL A 170 5.77 -4.25 -20.18
N GLY A 171 5.51 -5.48 -20.65
CA GLY A 171 6.04 -6.71 -20.05
C GLY A 171 5.21 -7.25 -18.87
N VAL A 172 4.17 -6.54 -18.42
CA VAL A 172 3.24 -7.05 -17.40
C VAL A 172 2.16 -7.90 -18.08
N SER A 173 2.15 -9.20 -17.80
CA SER A 173 1.19 -10.15 -18.37
C SER A 173 0.26 -10.81 -17.33
N ALA A 174 0.57 -10.69 -16.04
CA ALA A 174 -0.18 -11.34 -14.96
C ALA A 174 -0.01 -10.58 -13.63
N GLY A 175 -0.82 -10.94 -12.62
CA GLY A 175 -0.69 -10.42 -11.26
C GLY A 175 -1.19 -8.98 -11.09
N CYS A 176 -2.06 -8.50 -11.97
CA CYS A 176 -2.55 -7.11 -11.97
C CYS A 176 -3.13 -6.70 -10.61
N GLY A 177 -3.85 -7.62 -9.96
CA GLY A 177 -4.47 -7.42 -8.65
C GLY A 177 -3.48 -7.22 -7.50
N GLN A 178 -2.18 -7.47 -7.68
CA GLN A 178 -1.19 -7.13 -6.64
C GLN A 178 -0.97 -5.61 -6.52
N CYS A 179 -1.16 -4.86 -7.61
CA CYS A 179 -1.07 -3.40 -7.63
C CYS A 179 -2.47 -2.75 -7.67
N HIS A 180 -3.37 -3.28 -8.49
CA HIS A 180 -4.76 -2.80 -8.65
C HIS A 180 -5.68 -3.38 -7.57
N ASN A 181 -5.36 -3.09 -6.30
CA ASN A 181 -5.99 -3.68 -5.11
C ASN A 181 -6.84 -2.68 -4.29
N ASN A 182 -7.10 -1.48 -4.83
CA ASN A 182 -7.76 -0.36 -4.13
C ASN A 182 -6.97 0.22 -2.94
N VAL A 183 -5.74 -0.22 -2.71
CA VAL A 183 -4.83 0.33 -1.70
C VAL A 183 -3.68 1.05 -2.38
N THR A 184 -2.95 0.37 -3.25
CA THR A 184 -1.81 0.90 -4.01
C THR A 184 -2.29 1.70 -5.21
N VAL A 185 -3.17 1.09 -6.01
CA VAL A 185 -3.79 1.70 -7.20
C VAL A 185 -5.25 1.24 -7.28
N ALA A 186 -6.09 2.06 -7.90
CA ALA A 186 -7.51 1.73 -8.10
C ALA A 186 -7.66 0.36 -8.80
N GLY A 187 -8.50 -0.49 -8.24
CA GLY A 187 -8.81 -1.82 -8.74
C GLY A 187 -9.99 -1.86 -9.71
N LYS A 188 -10.78 -2.92 -9.61
CA LYS A 188 -12.02 -3.08 -10.38
C LYS A 188 -13.00 -1.93 -10.07
N PRO A 189 -13.49 -1.16 -11.06
CA PRO A 189 -14.45 -0.09 -10.83
C PRO A 189 -15.82 -0.64 -10.41
N ALA A 190 -16.68 0.22 -9.86
CA ALA A 190 -18.01 -0.18 -9.36
C ALA A 190 -18.92 -0.79 -10.44
N ASN A 191 -18.73 -0.42 -11.70
CA ASN A 191 -19.46 -0.96 -12.87
C ASN A 191 -18.75 -2.16 -13.51
N HIS A 192 -17.77 -2.76 -12.86
CA HIS A 192 -17.12 -3.97 -13.33
C HIS A 192 -18.04 -5.19 -13.13
N ILE A 193 -17.94 -6.19 -14.01
CA ILE A 193 -18.64 -7.46 -13.85
C ILE A 193 -18.26 -8.12 -12.50
N PRO A 194 -19.21 -8.65 -11.70
CA PRO A 194 -18.90 -9.28 -10.43
C PRO A 194 -18.07 -10.56 -10.62
N THR A 195 -16.75 -10.49 -10.41
CA THR A 195 -15.86 -11.66 -10.56
C THR A 195 -14.69 -11.63 -9.60
N GLY A 196 -14.34 -12.80 -9.06
CA GLY A 196 -13.12 -13.03 -8.28
C GLY A 196 -11.92 -13.48 -9.12
N GLN A 197 -12.10 -13.68 -10.44
CA GLN A 197 -11.03 -14.15 -11.32
C GLN A 197 -9.90 -13.14 -11.47
N ALA A 198 -8.71 -13.66 -11.81
CA ALA A 198 -7.55 -12.86 -12.18
C ALA A 198 -7.87 -11.98 -13.40
N CYS A 199 -7.25 -10.80 -13.48
CA CYS A 199 -7.58 -9.79 -14.49
C CYS A 199 -7.19 -10.25 -15.90
N GLU A 200 -6.01 -10.85 -16.01
CA GLU A 200 -5.40 -11.41 -17.21
C GLU A 200 -6.20 -12.57 -17.84
N THR A 201 -7.17 -13.13 -17.11
CA THR A 201 -8.12 -14.10 -17.68
C THR A 201 -9.08 -13.45 -18.68
N CYS A 202 -9.44 -12.19 -18.44
CA CYS A 202 -10.41 -11.46 -19.26
C CYS A 202 -9.76 -10.34 -20.07
N HIS A 203 -8.85 -9.56 -19.49
CA HIS A 203 -8.20 -8.44 -20.15
C HIS A 203 -7.01 -8.92 -20.96
N VAL A 204 -7.08 -8.73 -22.29
CA VAL A 204 -6.09 -9.30 -23.22
C VAL A 204 -4.94 -8.35 -23.55
N SER A 205 -5.00 -7.10 -23.09
CA SER A 205 -4.01 -6.07 -23.38
C SER A 205 -3.93 -5.04 -22.26
N THR A 206 -2.71 -4.69 -21.87
CA THR A 206 -2.45 -3.57 -20.95
C THR A 206 -2.54 -2.20 -21.65
N ALA A 207 -2.36 -2.16 -22.97
CA ALA A 207 -2.49 -0.94 -23.77
C ALA A 207 -3.95 -0.65 -24.17
N ALA A 208 -4.72 -1.70 -24.47
CA ALA A 208 -6.14 -1.63 -24.80
C ALA A 208 -6.96 -2.32 -23.70
N TRP A 209 -6.95 -1.77 -22.48
CA TRP A 209 -7.56 -2.42 -21.31
C TRP A 209 -9.06 -2.73 -21.46
N SER A 210 -9.78 -1.97 -22.28
CA SER A 210 -11.20 -2.23 -22.60
C SER A 210 -11.42 -3.45 -23.49
N ALA A 211 -10.37 -3.95 -24.15
CA ALA A 211 -10.43 -5.19 -24.90
C ALA A 211 -10.49 -6.38 -23.93
N VAL A 212 -11.66 -6.99 -23.84
CA VAL A 212 -11.93 -8.12 -22.97
C VAL A 212 -12.36 -9.33 -23.77
N ARG A 213 -11.91 -10.52 -23.35
CA ARG A 213 -12.44 -11.80 -23.77
C ARG A 213 -13.38 -12.30 -22.68
N MET A 214 -14.69 -12.27 -22.95
CA MET A 214 -15.66 -12.87 -22.04
C MET A 214 -15.82 -14.36 -22.34
N ASN A 215 -15.72 -15.19 -21.29
CA ASN A 215 -16.03 -16.62 -21.35
C ASN A 215 -17.18 -16.91 -20.37
N HIS A 216 -18.20 -17.62 -20.83
CA HIS A 216 -19.33 -18.01 -20.00
C HIS A 216 -19.15 -19.39 -19.33
N GLU A 217 -18.05 -20.09 -19.63
CA GLU A 217 -17.71 -21.37 -19.02
C GLU A 217 -17.72 -21.30 -17.48
N GLY A 218 -18.40 -22.26 -16.84
CA GLY A 218 -18.57 -22.31 -15.39
C GLY A 218 -19.69 -21.43 -14.83
N ILE A 219 -20.39 -20.63 -15.65
CA ILE A 219 -21.56 -19.85 -15.23
C ILE A 219 -22.83 -20.67 -15.44
N ALA A 220 -23.36 -21.27 -14.37
CA ALA A 220 -24.56 -22.11 -14.44
C ALA A 220 -25.86 -21.40 -14.05
N SER A 221 -25.80 -20.26 -13.36
CA SER A 221 -26.97 -19.58 -12.78
C SER A 221 -26.71 -18.09 -12.54
N GLY A 222 -27.76 -17.34 -12.18
CA GLY A 222 -27.64 -15.94 -11.81
C GLY A 222 -27.44 -14.98 -12.98
N CYS A 223 -27.90 -15.34 -14.19
CA CYS A 223 -27.68 -14.58 -15.43
C CYS A 223 -28.11 -13.11 -15.31
N ALA A 224 -29.23 -12.85 -14.62
CA ALA A 224 -29.77 -11.51 -14.40
C ALA A 224 -28.84 -10.56 -13.63
N ARG A 225 -27.83 -11.08 -12.92
CA ARG A 225 -26.82 -10.24 -12.23
C ARG A 225 -25.93 -9.50 -13.24
N CYS A 226 -25.72 -10.07 -14.41
CA CYS A 226 -24.92 -9.49 -15.49
C CYS A 226 -25.81 -8.94 -16.62
N HIS A 227 -26.86 -9.67 -17.01
CA HIS A 227 -27.78 -9.30 -18.08
C HIS A 227 -28.92 -8.40 -17.56
N ASN A 228 -28.55 -7.23 -17.06
CA ASN A 228 -29.46 -6.27 -16.40
C ASN A 228 -29.62 -4.94 -17.16
N ASN A 229 -29.20 -4.87 -18.42
CA ASN A 229 -29.14 -3.66 -19.25
C ASN A 229 -28.17 -2.57 -18.75
N VAL A 230 -27.37 -2.86 -17.71
CA VAL A 230 -26.27 -2.00 -17.25
C VAL A 230 -24.93 -2.63 -17.59
N LEU A 231 -24.71 -3.90 -17.21
CA LEU A 231 -23.45 -4.61 -17.42
C LEU A 231 -23.43 -5.37 -18.76
N ALA A 232 -24.56 -5.97 -19.13
CA ALA A 232 -24.76 -6.64 -20.40
C ALA A 232 -26.22 -6.49 -20.85
N VAL A 233 -26.46 -6.75 -22.13
CA VAL A 233 -27.80 -6.73 -22.72
C VAL A 233 -28.70 -7.71 -21.97
N GLY A 234 -29.79 -7.21 -21.40
CA GLY A 234 -30.76 -8.00 -20.65
C GLY A 234 -31.85 -8.60 -21.54
N GLN A 235 -33.01 -8.83 -20.93
CA GLN A 235 -34.20 -9.29 -21.65
C GLN A 235 -34.61 -8.29 -22.74
N PRO A 236 -34.91 -8.76 -23.97
CA PRO A 236 -35.41 -7.89 -25.02
C PRO A 236 -36.81 -7.35 -24.67
N ARG A 237 -37.19 -6.20 -25.25
CA ARG A 237 -38.48 -5.53 -24.95
C ARG A 237 -39.72 -6.39 -25.21
N ASN A 238 -39.60 -7.40 -26.07
CA ASN A 238 -40.65 -8.32 -26.44
C ASN A 238 -40.44 -9.73 -25.85
N HIS A 239 -39.72 -9.84 -24.73
CA HIS A 239 -39.61 -11.07 -23.95
C HIS A 239 -40.95 -11.42 -23.28
N ILE A 240 -41.17 -12.71 -22.95
CA ILE A 240 -42.32 -13.11 -22.12
C ILE A 240 -42.30 -12.35 -20.78
N PRO A 241 -43.44 -11.85 -20.27
CA PRO A 241 -43.51 -11.35 -18.92
C PRO A 241 -43.30 -12.51 -17.94
N VAL A 242 -42.11 -12.56 -17.32
CA VAL A 242 -41.84 -13.47 -16.22
C VAL A 242 -41.84 -12.65 -14.92
N PRO A 243 -42.38 -13.18 -13.81
CA PRO A 243 -42.07 -12.68 -12.47
C PRO A 243 -40.55 -12.73 -12.23
N ALA A 244 -40.05 -12.42 -11.04
CA ALA A 244 -38.61 -12.51 -10.69
C ALA A 244 -38.04 -13.97 -10.68
N THR A 245 -38.43 -14.77 -11.67
CA THR A 245 -38.01 -16.14 -11.95
C THR A 245 -36.58 -16.13 -12.49
N PRO A 246 -35.70 -16.99 -11.96
CA PRO A 246 -34.33 -17.13 -12.47
C PRO A 246 -34.32 -17.51 -13.96
N CYS A 247 -33.40 -16.92 -14.74
CA CYS A 247 -33.30 -17.10 -16.18
C CYS A 247 -33.02 -18.56 -16.56
N GLU A 248 -32.18 -19.21 -15.77
CA GLU A 248 -31.73 -20.60 -15.88
C GLU A 248 -32.85 -21.63 -15.76
N THR A 249 -34.04 -21.25 -15.25
CA THR A 249 -35.23 -22.11 -15.24
C THR A 249 -35.78 -22.32 -16.65
N CYS A 250 -35.62 -21.34 -17.53
CA CYS A 250 -36.13 -21.35 -18.89
C CYS A 250 -35.01 -21.48 -19.92
N HIS A 251 -33.86 -20.86 -19.69
CA HIS A 251 -32.75 -20.84 -20.65
C HIS A 251 -31.66 -21.82 -20.25
N ASN A 252 -31.17 -22.60 -21.22
CA ASN A 252 -30.15 -23.60 -20.96
C ASN A 252 -28.79 -22.93 -20.65
N PRO A 253 -28.26 -23.05 -19.42
CA PRO A 253 -26.98 -22.45 -19.07
C PRO A 253 -25.80 -23.12 -19.79
N ALA A 254 -25.97 -24.25 -20.46
CA ALA A 254 -24.91 -24.86 -21.27
C ALA A 254 -24.82 -24.28 -22.70
N GLN A 255 -25.73 -23.39 -23.12
CA GLN A 255 -25.83 -22.88 -24.49
C GLN A 255 -25.85 -21.34 -24.53
N PHE A 256 -24.69 -20.71 -24.33
CA PHE A 256 -24.57 -19.26 -24.22
C PHE A 256 -24.70 -18.48 -25.54
N HIS A 257 -24.60 -19.16 -26.67
CA HIS A 257 -24.74 -18.53 -27.99
C HIS A 257 -26.21 -18.29 -28.36
N THR A 258 -27.15 -18.94 -27.66
CA THR A 258 -28.59 -18.78 -27.90
C THR A 258 -29.38 -18.94 -26.60
N PHE A 259 -30.14 -17.94 -26.20
CA PHE A 259 -31.18 -18.09 -25.17
C PHE A 259 -32.44 -18.84 -25.71
N ALA A 260 -32.30 -19.62 -26.78
CA ALA A 260 -33.38 -20.35 -27.42
C ALA A 260 -33.66 -21.70 -26.72
N GLY A 261 -34.89 -22.20 -26.84
CA GLY A 261 -35.28 -23.52 -26.32
C GLY A 261 -35.97 -23.52 -24.96
N ALA A 262 -36.41 -22.35 -24.47
CA ALA A 262 -37.23 -22.28 -23.27
C ALA A 262 -38.54 -23.05 -23.43
N ARG A 263 -38.80 -23.96 -22.50
CA ARG A 263 -40.06 -24.68 -22.41
C ARG A 263 -40.99 -23.88 -21.52
N MET A 264 -42.14 -23.52 -22.05
CA MET A 264 -43.14 -22.81 -21.28
C MET A 264 -44.03 -23.81 -20.54
N ASP A 265 -43.90 -23.82 -19.22
CA ASP A 265 -44.76 -24.60 -18.33
C ASP A 265 -45.92 -23.73 -17.83
N HIS A 266 -47.14 -24.24 -17.99
CA HIS A 266 -48.36 -23.60 -17.52
C HIS A 266 -48.79 -24.13 -16.14
N THR A 267 -48.10 -25.12 -15.58
CA THR A 267 -48.42 -25.71 -14.28
C THR A 267 -48.20 -24.69 -13.15
N GLY A 268 -49.18 -24.57 -12.25
CA GLY A 268 -49.12 -23.63 -11.13
C GLY A 268 -49.40 -22.16 -11.47
N ALA A 269 -49.56 -21.80 -12.75
CA ALA A 269 -49.97 -20.47 -13.17
C ALA A 269 -51.50 -20.42 -13.34
N ASN A 270 -52.18 -19.56 -12.57
CA ASN A 270 -53.63 -19.36 -12.68
C ASN A 270 -53.95 -18.37 -13.83
N ILE A 271 -53.59 -18.75 -15.05
CA ILE A 271 -53.84 -17.96 -16.27
C ILE A 271 -55.27 -18.25 -16.72
N THR A 272 -56.19 -17.32 -16.43
CA THR A 272 -57.62 -17.47 -16.73
C THR A 272 -58.08 -16.69 -17.96
N HIS A 273 -57.32 -15.68 -18.41
CA HIS A 273 -57.63 -14.85 -19.58
C HIS A 273 -56.38 -14.36 -20.32
N GLY A 274 -56.53 -13.89 -21.56
CA GLY A 274 -55.48 -13.19 -22.31
C GLY A 274 -54.52 -14.09 -23.10
N CYS A 275 -54.93 -15.31 -23.45
CA CYS A 275 -54.14 -16.31 -24.18
C CYS A 275 -53.60 -15.78 -25.53
N GLN A 276 -54.37 -14.95 -26.22
CA GLN A 276 -54.05 -14.32 -27.50
C GLN A 276 -52.77 -13.48 -27.47
N ARG A 277 -52.44 -12.90 -26.30
CA ARG A 277 -51.23 -12.09 -26.14
C ARG A 277 -49.95 -12.90 -26.35
N CYS A 278 -49.99 -14.21 -26.11
CA CYS A 278 -48.84 -15.10 -26.24
C CYS A 278 -48.97 -16.07 -27.42
N HIS A 279 -50.16 -16.58 -27.71
CA HIS A 279 -50.35 -17.64 -28.71
C HIS A 279 -50.71 -17.13 -30.12
N GLU A 280 -51.32 -15.95 -30.22
CA GLU A 280 -51.93 -15.48 -31.47
C GLU A 280 -51.22 -14.24 -32.02
N ALA A 281 -50.67 -13.39 -31.14
CA ALA A 281 -50.03 -12.15 -31.54
C ALA A 281 -48.65 -12.32 -32.20
N GLY A 282 -47.96 -13.47 -32.02
CA GLY A 282 -46.62 -13.72 -32.58
C GLY A 282 -45.53 -12.72 -32.18
N ASN A 283 -45.85 -11.75 -31.33
CA ASN A 283 -45.03 -10.58 -31.04
C ASN A 283 -43.99 -10.85 -29.93
N ILE A 284 -43.98 -12.05 -29.36
CA ILE A 284 -43.06 -12.41 -28.28
C ILE A 284 -41.82 -13.11 -28.86
N TYR A 285 -40.65 -12.63 -28.48
CA TYR A 285 -39.36 -13.16 -28.93
C TYR A 285 -39.21 -14.64 -28.54
N GLY A 286 -38.94 -15.48 -29.55
CA GLY A 286 -38.65 -16.91 -29.34
C GLY A 286 -39.87 -17.82 -29.17
N ILE A 287 -41.10 -17.29 -29.25
CA ILE A 287 -42.32 -18.11 -29.29
C ILE A 287 -42.71 -18.39 -30.73
N THR A 288 -42.75 -19.65 -31.12
CA THR A 288 -43.52 -20.11 -32.29
C THR A 288 -44.98 -20.32 -31.86
N SER A 289 -45.91 -19.61 -32.49
CA SER A 289 -47.35 -19.83 -32.28
C SER A 289 -47.69 -21.30 -32.52
N ARG A 290 -48.25 -21.98 -31.52
CA ARG A 290 -48.77 -23.33 -31.70
C ARG A 290 -50.19 -23.22 -32.27
N PRO A 291 -50.48 -23.79 -33.46
CA PRO A 291 -51.83 -23.76 -34.01
C PRO A 291 -52.82 -24.40 -33.03
N ALA A 292 -54.02 -23.84 -32.94
CA ALA A 292 -55.10 -24.44 -32.18
C ALA A 292 -55.37 -25.88 -32.69
N PRO A 293 -55.67 -26.85 -31.82
CA PRO A 293 -56.17 -28.16 -32.23
C PRO A 293 -57.41 -28.03 -33.13
N PRO A 294 -57.74 -29.03 -33.97
CA PRO A 294 -58.95 -29.00 -34.78
C PRO A 294 -60.19 -28.80 -33.90
N HIS A 295 -60.93 -27.71 -34.12
CA HIS A 295 -62.16 -27.39 -33.39
C HIS A 295 -63.39 -27.53 -34.32
N PRO A 296 -64.55 -27.93 -33.77
CA PRO A 296 -65.78 -28.14 -34.54
C PRO A 296 -66.44 -26.86 -35.05
N GLN A 297 -65.94 -25.68 -34.65
CA GLN A 297 -66.43 -24.38 -35.11
C GLN A 297 -65.38 -23.73 -36.03
N PRO A 298 -65.67 -23.53 -37.32
CA PRO A 298 -64.71 -23.00 -38.30
C PRO A 298 -64.38 -21.51 -38.11
N ASN A 299 -65.07 -20.82 -37.18
CA ASN A 299 -64.82 -19.43 -36.81
C ASN A 299 -64.38 -19.37 -35.35
N VAL A 300 -63.12 -19.69 -35.09
CA VAL A 300 -62.53 -19.57 -33.76
C VAL A 300 -62.56 -18.09 -33.38
N ALA A 301 -63.21 -17.76 -32.26
CA ALA A 301 -63.16 -16.41 -31.72
C ALA A 301 -61.69 -15.99 -31.48
N PRO A 302 -61.31 -14.72 -31.67
CA PRO A 302 -59.92 -14.23 -31.54
C PRO A 302 -59.37 -14.25 -30.10
N ASP A 303 -60.01 -14.97 -29.18
CA ASP A 303 -59.56 -15.15 -27.81
C ASP A 303 -60.05 -16.51 -27.27
N CYS A 304 -59.11 -17.45 -27.12
CA CYS A 304 -59.34 -18.77 -26.54
C CYS A 304 -60.00 -18.72 -25.14
N SER A 305 -59.83 -17.62 -24.39
CA SER A 305 -60.39 -17.47 -23.05
C SER A 305 -61.91 -17.26 -23.01
N GLN A 306 -62.55 -17.06 -24.17
CA GLN A 306 -64.01 -17.04 -24.27
C GLN A 306 -64.64 -18.43 -24.08
N CYS A 307 -63.87 -19.49 -24.32
CA CYS A 307 -64.35 -20.87 -24.24
C CYS A 307 -63.53 -21.76 -23.29
N HIS A 308 -62.29 -21.37 -22.98
CA HIS A 308 -61.39 -22.09 -22.09
C HIS A 308 -61.03 -21.24 -20.88
N LEU A 309 -61.36 -21.73 -19.68
CA LEU A 309 -61.21 -20.95 -18.44
C LEU A 309 -59.88 -21.19 -17.69
N ASN A 310 -59.09 -22.17 -18.11
CA ASN A 310 -57.76 -22.46 -17.55
C ASN A 310 -56.92 -23.30 -18.52
N THR A 311 -55.63 -23.42 -18.18
CA THR A 311 -54.60 -24.15 -18.93
C THR A 311 -54.61 -25.67 -18.70
N HIS A 312 -55.38 -26.17 -17.73
CA HIS A 312 -55.36 -27.57 -17.29
C HIS A 312 -56.43 -28.43 -17.94
N SER A 313 -57.66 -27.92 -18.10
CA SER A 313 -58.75 -28.72 -18.63
C SER A 313 -58.92 -28.52 -20.13
N PHE A 314 -58.65 -27.32 -20.68
CA PHE A 314 -59.09 -26.93 -22.04
C PHE A 314 -60.54 -27.36 -22.36
N LEU A 315 -61.35 -27.66 -21.34
CA LEU A 315 -62.69 -28.19 -21.53
C LEU A 315 -63.59 -26.99 -21.87
N PRO A 316 -64.43 -27.11 -22.91
CA PRO A 316 -65.36 -26.05 -23.25
C PRO A 316 -66.34 -25.80 -22.10
N VAL A 317 -66.73 -24.55 -21.90
CA VAL A 317 -67.74 -24.12 -20.90
C VAL A 317 -69.07 -24.90 -21.01
N PHE A 318 -69.32 -25.55 -22.16
CA PHE A 318 -70.56 -26.26 -22.48
C PHE A 318 -70.63 -27.73 -22.06
N THR A 319 -69.62 -28.29 -21.38
CA THR A 319 -69.74 -29.63 -20.76
C THR A 319 -70.20 -29.48 -19.30
N ARG A 320 -71.50 -29.28 -19.09
CA ARG A 320 -72.22 -29.69 -17.87
C ARG A 320 -73.22 -30.76 -18.25
#